data_AF-A0A945CM10-F1
#
_entry.id   AF-A0A945CM10-F1
#
_cell.length_a   1.000
_cell.length_b   1.000
_cell.length_c   1.000
_cell.angle_alpha   90.00
_cell.angle_beta   90.00
_cell.angle_gamma   90.00
#
_symmetry.space_group_name_H-M   'P 1'
#
loop_
_entity.id
_entity.type
_entity.pdbx_description
1 polymer ?
#
loop_
_entity_poly.entity_id
_entity_poly.type
_entity_poly.pdbx_seq_one_letter_code
_entity_poly.pdbx_strand_id
1 'polypeptide(L)'
;MRELRFPEGGLKEYSNLDSVELVIIPMHPWTMCILGIESIDVSKGSATVDNDPVYPIAKTHHGLVEQVWPENIFEALDSPGRYVSVDKDRAIYL
;
A
#
# COMPACT_ATOMS: atom_id res chain seq x y z
N MET A 1 15.18 -3.74 -3.31
CA MET A 1 14.73 -4.45 -2.07
C MET A 1 13.23 -4.32 -2.06
N ARG A 2 12.52 -5.45 -2.12
CA ARG A 2 11.06 -5.50 -2.30
C ARG A 2 10.29 -5.78 -0.99
N GLU A 3 11.00 -6.00 0.10
CA GLU A 3 10.40 -6.28 1.41
C GLU A 3 10.33 -4.98 2.24
N LEU A 4 9.14 -4.68 2.76
CA LEU A 4 8.86 -3.55 3.63
C LEU A 4 8.42 -4.05 5.00
N ARG A 5 8.99 -3.48 6.06
CA ARG A 5 8.54 -3.72 7.44
C ARG A 5 7.47 -2.69 7.81
N PHE A 6 6.44 -3.14 8.51
CA PHE A 6 5.37 -2.28 9.04
C PHE A 6 5.16 -2.54 10.54
N PRO A 7 4.73 -1.53 11.31
CA PRO A 7 4.42 -1.70 12.72
C PRO A 7 3.18 -2.59 12.92
N GLU A 8 3.00 -3.12 14.12
CA GLU A 8 1.79 -3.88 14.47
C GLU A 8 0.52 -3.09 14.12
N GLY A 9 -0.43 -3.76 13.46
CA GLY A 9 -1.67 -3.14 12.98
C GLY A 9 -1.53 -2.28 11.72
N GLY A 10 -0.33 -2.14 11.14
CA GLY A 10 -0.10 -1.34 9.93
C GLY A 10 -0.73 -1.93 8.67
N LEU A 11 -0.45 -3.19 8.35
CA LEU A 11 -1.11 -3.95 7.30
C LEU A 11 -1.79 -5.20 7.88
N LYS A 12 -2.77 -5.70 7.13
CA LYS A 12 -3.53 -6.91 7.44
C LYS A 12 -3.74 -7.72 6.16
N GLU A 13 -4.31 -8.91 6.29
CA GLU A 13 -4.76 -9.66 5.12
C GLU A 13 -6.01 -8.98 4.52
N TYR A 14 -5.91 -8.59 3.24
CA TYR A 14 -7.00 -7.98 2.48
C TYR A 14 -7.71 -9.04 1.63
N SER A 15 -9.03 -8.97 1.55
CA SER A 15 -9.82 -9.89 0.72
C SER A 15 -9.58 -9.70 -0.78
N ASN A 16 -9.16 -8.50 -1.19
CA ASN A 16 -8.81 -8.12 -2.56
C ASN A 16 -7.31 -7.85 -2.72
N LEU A 17 -6.44 -8.60 -2.02
CA LEU A 17 -4.99 -8.37 -1.99
C LEU A 17 -4.36 -8.18 -3.39
N ASP A 18 -4.87 -8.90 -4.39
CA ASP A 18 -4.43 -8.82 -5.79
C ASP A 18 -4.65 -7.44 -6.45
N SER A 19 -5.45 -6.59 -5.84
CA SER A 19 -5.76 -5.23 -6.30
C SER A 19 -5.28 -4.16 -5.31
N VAL A 20 -4.80 -4.53 -4.12
CA VAL A 20 -4.34 -3.55 -3.11
C VAL A 20 -3.00 -2.95 -3.52
N GLU A 21 -2.91 -1.63 -3.37
CA GLU A 21 -1.69 -0.87 -3.66
C GLU A 21 -1.12 -0.28 -2.37
N LEU A 22 0.21 -0.27 -2.25
CA LEU A 22 0.94 0.55 -1.28
C LEU A 22 1.38 1.84 -1.96
N VAL A 23 0.84 2.95 -1.48
CA VAL A 23 1.33 4.27 -1.83
C VAL A 23 2.45 4.64 -0.88
N ILE A 24 3.62 4.94 -1.45
CA ILE A 24 4.85 5.19 -0.72
C ILE A 24 5.43 6.52 -1.17
N ILE A 25 5.59 7.45 -0.24
CA ILE A 25 6.44 8.62 -0.38
C ILE A 25 7.87 8.20 0.00
N PRO A 26 8.80 8.11 -0.97
CA PRO A 26 10.16 7.63 -0.75
C PRO A 26 11.04 8.77 -0.19
N MET A 27 12.37 8.57 -0.22
CA MET A 27 13.34 9.56 0.28
C MET A 27 13.12 10.98 -0.28
N HIS A 28 12.71 11.07 -1.55
CA HIS A 28 12.38 12.31 -2.24
C HIS A 28 10.87 12.61 -2.11
N PRO A 29 10.46 13.56 -1.24
CA PRO A 29 9.04 13.76 -0.89
C PRO A 29 8.16 14.32 -2.01
N TRP A 30 8.76 14.77 -3.12
CA TRP A 30 8.06 15.23 -4.32
C TRP A 30 7.76 14.10 -5.32
N THR A 31 8.03 12.85 -4.93
CA THR A 31 7.76 11.65 -5.73
C THR A 31 6.91 10.67 -4.96
N MET A 32 6.27 9.74 -5.67
CA MET A 32 5.49 8.66 -5.10
C MET A 32 5.80 7.37 -5.87
N CYS A 33 5.90 6.26 -5.15
CA CYS A 33 5.80 4.92 -5.72
C CYS A 33 4.41 4.37 -5.36
N ILE A 34 3.69 3.87 -6.34
CA ILE A 34 2.44 3.13 -6.14
C ILE A 34 2.75 1.71 -6.62
N LEU A 35 2.73 0.74 -5.69
CA LEU A 35 3.18 -0.62 -5.93
C LEU A 35 2.12 -1.60 -5.45
N GLY A 36 1.87 -2.67 -6.21
CA GLY A 36 1.03 -3.76 -5.74
C GLY A 36 1.69 -4.54 -4.60
N ILE A 37 0.89 -5.31 -3.86
CA ILE A 37 1.39 -6.19 -2.79
C ILE A 37 1.38 -7.65 -3.29
N GLU A 38 2.55 -8.28 -3.35
CA GLU A 38 2.68 -9.70 -3.68
C GLU A 38 2.30 -10.61 -2.50
N SER A 39 2.71 -10.25 -1.28
CA SER A 39 2.43 -11.04 -0.08
C SER A 39 2.51 -10.21 1.20
N ILE A 40 1.74 -10.59 2.22
CA ILE A 40 1.79 -10.00 3.57
C ILE A 40 2.05 -11.11 4.59
N ASP A 41 3.04 -10.91 5.44
CA ASP A 41 3.30 -11.70 6.65
C ASP A 41 3.01 -10.82 7.86
N VAL A 42 1.76 -10.89 8.35
CA VAL A 42 1.29 -10.11 9.51
C VAL A 42 2.07 -10.49 10.77
N SER A 43 2.46 -11.77 10.90
CA SER A 43 3.19 -12.26 12.08
C SER A 43 4.60 -11.66 12.20
N LYS A 44 5.25 -11.38 11.06
CA LYS A 44 6.57 -10.75 11.00
C LYS A 44 6.52 -9.23 10.81
N GLY A 45 5.33 -8.66 10.61
CA GLY A 45 5.17 -7.26 10.27
C GLY A 45 5.88 -6.90 8.96
N SER A 46 5.70 -7.71 7.90
CA SER A 46 6.30 -7.40 6.59
C SER A 46 5.43 -7.71 5.39
N ALA A 47 5.60 -6.92 4.34
CA ALA A 47 4.99 -7.13 3.04
C ALA A 47 6.06 -7.15 1.94
N THR A 48 5.81 -7.92 0.90
CA THR A 48 6.60 -7.93 -0.33
C THR A 48 5.82 -7.19 -1.41
N VAL A 49 6.40 -6.16 -2.00
CA VAL A 49 5.80 -5.43 -3.13
C VAL A 49 6.07 -6.13 -4.45
N ASP A 50 5.17 -5.98 -5.41
CA ASP A 50 5.18 -6.69 -6.70
C ASP A 50 6.34 -6.27 -7.64
N ASN A 51 6.86 -5.05 -7.49
CA ASN A 51 7.93 -4.49 -8.29
C ASN A 51 9.00 -3.83 -7.44
N ASP A 52 10.21 -3.65 -7.98
CA ASP A 52 11.22 -2.83 -7.34
C ASP A 52 10.80 -1.35 -7.36
N PRO A 53 10.90 -0.63 -6.23
CA PRO A 53 10.63 0.79 -6.20
C PRO A 53 11.66 1.54 -7.07
N VAL A 54 11.17 2.46 -7.89
CA VAL A 54 12.03 3.30 -8.76
C VAL A 54 12.91 4.22 -7.91
N TYR A 55 12.39 4.70 -6.77
CA TYR A 55 13.10 5.59 -5.86
C TYR A 55 13.50 4.87 -4.56
N PRO A 56 14.63 5.25 -3.94
CA PRO A 56 15.04 4.67 -2.67
C PRO A 56 13.98 4.87 -1.58
N ILE A 57 13.46 3.77 -1.04
CA ILE A 57 12.54 3.79 0.09
C ILE A 57 13.35 4.06 1.36
N ALA A 58 13.16 5.24 1.92
CA ALA A 58 13.75 5.66 3.18
C ALA A 58 12.89 6.74 3.82
N LYS A 59 13.03 6.94 5.13
CA LYS A 59 12.36 8.05 5.83
C LYS A 59 12.87 9.38 5.29
N THR A 60 11.94 10.24 4.88
CA THR A 60 12.22 11.61 4.47
C THR A 60 12.58 12.50 5.66
N HIS A 61 13.44 13.50 5.42
CA HIS A 61 13.82 14.52 6.42
C HIS A 61 12.83 15.68 6.49
N HIS A 62 11.75 15.64 5.69
CA HIS A 62 10.78 16.74 5.55
C HIS A 62 9.60 16.66 6.51
N GLY A 63 9.66 15.80 7.53
CA GLY A 63 8.68 15.80 8.63
C GLY A 63 7.26 15.36 8.24
N LEU A 64 7.12 14.50 7.23
CA LEU A 64 5.82 13.93 6.85
C LEU A 64 5.25 13.09 7.99
N VAL A 65 3.94 13.23 8.23
CA VAL A 65 3.21 12.47 9.25
C VAL A 65 3.06 11.01 8.82
N GLU A 66 2.69 10.79 7.55
CA GLU A 66 2.57 9.48 6.93
C GLU A 66 3.37 9.46 5.62
N GLN A 67 4.02 8.34 5.35
CA GLN A 67 4.79 8.11 4.12
C GLN A 67 4.36 6.85 3.40
N VAL A 68 3.60 5.98 4.05
CA VAL A 68 3.17 4.71 3.49
C VAL A 68 1.74 4.47 3.94
N TRP A 69 0.85 4.20 3.01
CA TRP A 69 -0.52 3.79 3.30
C TRP A 69 -1.04 2.86 2.21
N PRO A 70 -1.96 1.94 2.57
CA PRO A 70 -2.67 1.13 1.60
C PRO A 70 -3.78 1.94 0.92
N GLU A 71 -3.95 1.74 -0.38
CA GLU A 71 -5.08 2.23 -1.18
C GLU A 71 -5.82 1.05 -1.82
N ASN A 72 -6.98 1.33 -2.39
CA ASN A 72 -7.80 0.34 -3.09
C ASN A 72 -8.20 -0.86 -2.19
N ILE A 73 -8.52 -0.59 -0.92
CA ILE A 73 -8.96 -1.60 0.07
C ILE A 73 -10.47 -1.49 0.33
N PHE A 74 -11.15 -2.63 0.49
CA PHE A 74 -12.58 -2.65 0.77
C PHE A 74 -12.96 -1.94 2.07
N GLU A 75 -12.08 -1.94 3.07
CA GLU A 75 -12.36 -1.31 4.36
C GLU A 75 -12.34 0.22 4.31
N ALA A 76 -11.73 0.79 3.26
CA ALA A 76 -11.85 2.21 2.99
C ALA A 76 -13.18 2.53 2.29
N LEU A 77 -13.97 1.57 1.81
CA LEU A 77 -15.28 1.80 1.20
C LEU A 77 -16.37 2.00 2.28
N ASP A 78 -16.24 3.04 3.09
CA ASP A 78 -17.04 3.29 4.31
C ASP A 78 -17.99 4.50 4.22
N SER A 79 -17.88 5.29 3.15
CA SER A 79 -18.56 6.58 3.02
C SER A 79 -18.81 6.95 1.55
N PRO A 80 -19.86 7.75 1.26
CA PRO A 80 -20.17 8.14 -0.12
C PRO A 80 -19.01 8.85 -0.82
N GLY A 81 -18.79 8.49 -2.09
CA GLY A 81 -17.75 9.09 -2.93
C GLY A 81 -16.41 8.34 -2.93
N ARG A 82 -16.32 7.22 -2.21
CA ARG A 82 -15.20 6.29 -2.27
C ARG A 82 -15.48 5.16 -3.27
N TYR A 83 -14.43 4.52 -3.75
CA TYR A 83 -14.56 3.39 -4.66
C TYR A 83 -13.38 2.43 -4.52
N VAL A 84 -13.59 1.17 -4.94
CA VAL A 84 -12.55 0.13 -5.03
C VAL A 84 -12.64 -0.52 -6.39
N SER A 85 -11.53 -0.59 -7.12
CA SER A 85 -11.40 -1.28 -8.40
C SER A 85 -10.80 -2.67 -8.16
N VAL A 86 -11.51 -3.74 -8.53
CA VAL A 86 -11.04 -5.11 -8.32
C VAL A 86 -10.81 -5.77 -9.67
N ASP A 87 -9.55 -6.08 -9.96
CA ASP A 87 -9.13 -6.60 -11.26
C ASP A 87 -9.69 -7.99 -11.55
N LYS A 88 -9.71 -8.85 -10.52
CA LYS A 88 -10.26 -10.20 -10.61
C LYS A 88 -11.73 -10.21 -11.02
N ASP A 89 -12.50 -9.28 -10.48
CA ASP A 89 -13.93 -9.17 -10.72
C ASP A 89 -14.23 -8.29 -11.94
N ARG A 90 -13.23 -7.54 -12.43
CA ARG A 90 -13.35 -6.55 -13.51
C ARG A 90 -14.46 -5.54 -13.20
N ALA A 91 -14.52 -5.13 -11.94
CA ALA A 91 -15.61 -4.35 -11.39
C ALA A 91 -15.09 -3.20 -10.52
N ILE A 92 -15.90 -2.15 -10.43
CA ILE A 92 -15.72 -1.04 -9.49
C ILE A 92 -16.85 -1.11 -8.48
N TYR A 93 -16.49 -1.08 -7.20
CA TYR A 93 -17.40 -1.02 -6.04
C TYR A 93 -17.47 0.44 -5.55
N LEU A 94 -18.65 0.88 -5.12
CA LEU A 94 -18.99 2.27 -4.73
C LEU A 94 -19.74 2.28 -3.40
#